data_AF-Q2ITE9-F1
#
_entry.id   AF-Q2ITE9-F1
#
_cell.length_a   1.000
_cell.length_b   1.000
_cell.length_c   1.000
_cell.angle_alpha   90.00
_cell.angle_beta   90.00
_cell.angle_gamma   90.00
#
_symmetry.space_group_name_H-M   'P 1'
#
loop_
_entity.id
_entity.type
_entity.pdbx_description
1 polymer ?
#
loop_
_entity_poly.entity_id
_entity_poly.type
_entity_poly.pdbx_seq_one_letter_code
_entity_poly.pdbx_strand_id
1 'polypeptide(L)'
;MGIFGALTTSVAGLRANSYALENISGNIANSQTTAFKRVDTSFLDLIPQAGTNQQLAGSVTAESRLTNTLSGSVQSASVSTYMAINGEGFFAVQKPGSFSDNSPVFTGVNNYTRRGDFSLDKNGYLVNGAGYYLQGVAIDPTTGNPVGSTPTVLKFQNDFLPSQETTKINYRANLARYPLTTKQDTSIPGSELLRAADFANNPQVSGTTPPPFGDNSRAGLQINAKDATPITGATTLSGAASTDSIGVNFAVGDTIVVNGTTITFTASGGTDDATNIPVDSTITNLLSKIDAISGGGAASTVTSGALELHTGTASDLTITSTSAAFASLGLTSPFSVIRTGGGTVGTGQVIGTDNQTFLDESISGGATTAYDGSGAPVNVQFRWAKIDSATLGTGHSDVWNLFYQVNPDATGTAVAWQNVNTNFTFNSSGQMNPVIGQLTLTNLTVSGVSLGNVTMSFGTGGLTQFSDTNGNVQVNQLQQDGYAAGQLTSVSVSNEGRVVGSYSNGRNIDLAEVSVATFNGANFLKRIDGGAFEVTNESGEALYGKGGSISGSSLESSNTDIADEFTKLIVTQQAYSANTKVITTANTMVQDLLNVMR
;
A
#
# COMPACT_ATOMS: atom_id res chain seq x y z
N MET A 1 64.02 -33.23 -45.12
CA MET A 1 62.67 -33.79 -45.00
C MET A 1 62.57 -35.00 -45.91
N GLY A 2 62.42 -36.22 -45.38
CA GLY A 2 62.07 -37.37 -46.21
C GLY A 2 60.62 -37.25 -46.69
N ILE A 3 60.31 -37.71 -47.91
CA ILE A 3 58.96 -37.67 -48.49
C ILE A 3 57.91 -38.26 -47.53
N PHE A 4 58.26 -39.34 -46.82
CA PHE A 4 57.40 -39.98 -45.82
C PHE A 4 57.07 -39.07 -44.62
N GLY A 5 58.01 -38.24 -44.15
CA GLY A 5 57.76 -37.28 -43.07
C GLY A 5 56.86 -36.12 -43.51
N ALA A 6 56.96 -35.69 -44.76
CA ALA A 6 56.05 -34.70 -45.32
C ALA A 6 54.62 -35.24 -45.46
N LEU A 7 54.47 -36.52 -45.84
CA LEU A 7 53.16 -37.19 -45.93
C LEU A 7 52.50 -37.36 -44.56
N THR A 8 53.24 -37.80 -43.53
CA THR A 8 52.67 -37.99 -42.17
C THR A 8 52.22 -36.66 -41.55
N THR A 9 53.01 -35.59 -41.69
CA THR A 9 52.62 -34.24 -41.23
C THR A 9 51.42 -33.70 -42.01
N SER A 10 51.37 -33.92 -43.33
CA SER A 10 50.23 -33.46 -44.15
C SER A 10 48.93 -34.20 -43.81
N VAL A 11 48.97 -35.51 -43.55
CA VAL A 11 47.80 -36.30 -43.14
C VAL A 11 47.29 -35.85 -41.76
N ALA A 12 48.19 -35.60 -40.81
CA ALA A 12 47.82 -35.07 -39.51
C ALA A 12 47.18 -33.68 -39.62
N GLY A 13 47.76 -32.80 -40.46
CA GLY A 13 47.19 -31.50 -40.80
C GLY A 13 45.79 -31.59 -41.43
N LEU A 14 45.55 -32.57 -42.32
CA LEU A 14 44.21 -32.80 -42.88
C LEU A 14 43.20 -33.23 -41.82
N ARG A 15 43.57 -34.15 -40.93
CA ARG A 15 42.69 -34.59 -39.84
C ARG A 15 42.38 -33.44 -38.87
N ALA A 16 43.39 -32.68 -38.47
CA ALA A 16 43.23 -31.53 -37.60
C ALA A 16 42.33 -30.44 -38.23
N ASN A 17 42.50 -30.16 -39.52
CA ASN A 17 41.62 -29.21 -40.22
C ASN A 17 40.21 -29.77 -40.46
N SER A 18 40.04 -31.08 -40.70
CA SER A 18 38.71 -31.71 -40.79
C SER A 18 37.95 -31.55 -39.49
N TYR A 19 38.61 -31.80 -38.36
CA TYR A 19 38.04 -31.60 -37.03
C TYR A 19 37.67 -30.13 -36.76
N ALA A 20 38.53 -29.19 -37.20
CA ALA A 20 38.19 -27.77 -37.14
C ALA A 20 36.96 -27.41 -38.00
N LEU A 21 36.85 -27.97 -39.21
CA LEU A 21 35.68 -27.78 -40.07
C LEU A 21 34.39 -28.34 -39.44
N GLU A 22 34.46 -29.47 -38.75
CA GLU A 22 33.33 -30.06 -38.02
C GLU A 22 32.83 -29.11 -36.92
N ASN A 23 33.75 -28.58 -36.09
CA ASN A 23 33.40 -27.61 -35.04
C ASN A 23 32.80 -26.32 -35.62
N ILE A 24 33.41 -25.76 -36.66
CA ILE A 24 32.90 -24.53 -37.32
C ILE A 24 31.53 -24.79 -37.94
N SER A 25 31.34 -25.92 -38.62
CA SER A 25 30.04 -26.29 -39.22
C SER A 25 28.97 -26.47 -38.14
N GLY A 26 29.32 -27.09 -37.01
CA GLY A 26 28.44 -27.23 -35.85
C GLY A 26 28.06 -25.88 -35.24
N ASN A 27 29.01 -24.94 -35.14
CA ASN A 27 28.74 -23.59 -34.66
C ASN A 27 27.78 -22.85 -35.60
N ILE A 28 28.02 -22.87 -36.92
CA ILE A 28 27.16 -22.22 -37.91
C ILE A 28 25.75 -22.80 -37.85
N ALA A 29 25.60 -24.13 -37.81
CA ALA A 29 24.31 -24.80 -37.75
C ALA A 29 23.51 -24.44 -36.48
N ASN A 30 24.19 -24.18 -35.37
CA ASN A 30 23.55 -23.84 -34.08
C ASN A 30 23.60 -22.33 -33.76
N SER A 31 23.96 -21.48 -34.73
CA SER A 31 24.04 -20.01 -34.54
C SER A 31 22.70 -19.38 -34.14
N GLN A 32 21.57 -19.99 -34.53
CA GLN A 32 20.22 -19.54 -34.17
C GLN A 32 19.62 -20.29 -32.97
N THR A 33 20.34 -21.25 -32.39
CA THR A 33 19.86 -21.98 -31.22
C THR A 33 20.02 -21.11 -29.97
N THR A 34 18.95 -21.00 -29.18
CA THR A 34 18.93 -20.24 -27.93
C THR A 34 20.04 -20.69 -26.98
N ALA A 35 20.82 -19.72 -26.50
CA ALA A 35 21.91 -19.90 -25.55
C ALA A 35 22.98 -20.95 -25.95
N PHE A 36 23.12 -21.25 -27.24
CA PHE A 36 24.16 -22.17 -27.70
C PHE A 36 25.56 -21.62 -27.41
N LYS A 37 26.44 -22.51 -26.93
CA LYS A 37 27.84 -22.20 -26.63
C LYS A 37 28.72 -22.81 -27.71
N ARG A 38 29.41 -21.97 -28.49
CA ARG A 38 30.32 -22.39 -29.55
C ARG A 38 31.47 -23.25 -29.03
N VAL A 39 32.02 -24.05 -29.92
CA VAL A 39 33.20 -24.87 -29.66
C VAL A 39 34.32 -24.37 -30.57
N ASP A 40 35.43 -23.97 -29.96
CA ASP A 40 36.64 -23.61 -30.69
C ASP A 40 37.50 -24.86 -30.93
N THR A 41 38.42 -24.78 -31.89
CA THR A 41 39.46 -25.80 -32.10
C THR A 41 40.81 -25.25 -31.67
N SER A 42 41.52 -25.98 -30.81
CA SER A 42 42.90 -25.70 -30.44
C SER A 42 43.82 -26.66 -31.18
N PHE A 43 44.89 -26.13 -31.77
CA PHE A 43 45.92 -26.93 -32.44
C PHE A 43 47.13 -27.05 -31.53
N LEU A 44 47.63 -28.27 -31.37
CA LEU A 44 48.83 -28.59 -30.61
C LEU A 44 49.88 -29.16 -31.56
N ASP A 45 51.10 -28.64 -31.48
CA ASP A 45 52.23 -29.20 -32.20
C ASP A 45 52.76 -30.45 -31.48
N LEU A 46 53.13 -31.44 -32.27
CA LEU A 46 53.72 -32.69 -31.82
C LEU A 46 55.18 -32.69 -32.23
N ILE A 47 56.07 -32.37 -31.30
CA ILE A 47 57.51 -32.35 -31.54
C ILE A 47 58.09 -33.74 -31.26
N PRO A 48 58.64 -34.45 -32.26
CA PRO A 48 59.35 -35.70 -32.02
C PRO A 48 60.65 -35.42 -31.26
N GLN A 49 60.99 -36.28 -30.29
CA GLN A 49 62.27 -36.18 -29.60
C GLN A 49 63.41 -36.40 -30.61
N ALA A 50 64.25 -35.39 -30.80
CA ALA A 50 65.39 -35.44 -31.71
C ALA A 50 66.65 -34.80 -31.07
N GLY A 51 67.83 -35.16 -31.57
CA GLY A 51 69.11 -34.66 -31.05
C GLY A 51 69.29 -33.15 -31.29
N THR A 52 70.17 -32.51 -30.50
CA THR A 52 70.37 -31.04 -30.44
C THR A 52 70.55 -30.33 -31.79
N ASN A 53 71.02 -31.03 -32.83
CA ASN A 53 71.30 -30.47 -34.16
C ASN A 53 70.37 -30.99 -35.29
N GLN A 54 69.30 -31.72 -34.97
CA GLN A 54 68.36 -32.25 -35.97
C GLN A 54 66.92 -32.05 -35.54
N GLN A 55 66.38 -30.84 -35.69
CA GLN A 55 64.95 -30.62 -35.50
C GLN A 55 64.17 -31.14 -36.72
N LEU A 56 63.32 -32.14 -36.52
CA LEU A 56 62.32 -32.53 -37.52
C LEU A 56 61.12 -31.60 -37.41
N ALA A 57 60.49 -31.29 -38.55
CA ALA A 57 59.18 -30.64 -38.53
C ALA A 57 58.18 -31.55 -37.80
N GLY A 58 57.55 -31.02 -36.76
CA GLY A 58 56.56 -31.74 -35.97
C GLY A 58 55.28 -32.09 -36.73
N SER A 59 54.45 -32.91 -36.10
CA SER A 59 53.07 -33.16 -36.54
C SER A 59 52.12 -32.17 -35.83
N VAL A 60 50.82 -32.24 -36.11
CA VAL A 60 49.81 -31.40 -35.46
C VAL A 60 48.62 -32.27 -35.04
N THR A 61 48.06 -32.01 -33.87
CA THR A 61 46.78 -32.55 -33.44
C THR A 61 45.81 -31.42 -33.12
N ALA A 62 44.52 -31.71 -33.08
CA ALA A 62 43.47 -30.75 -32.77
C ALA A 62 42.57 -31.28 -31.66
N GLU A 63 42.15 -30.40 -30.76
CA GLU A 63 41.21 -30.70 -29.68
C GLU A 63 40.12 -29.62 -29.59
N SER A 64 38.92 -30.01 -29.19
CA SER A 64 37.82 -29.08 -28.95
C SER A 64 38.04 -28.32 -27.65
N ARG A 65 37.93 -26.99 -27.73
CA ARG A 65 37.94 -26.10 -26.58
C ARG A 65 36.54 -25.54 -26.37
N LEU A 66 35.91 -25.90 -25.26
CA LEU A 66 34.59 -25.39 -24.90
C LEU A 66 34.67 -23.92 -24.47
N THR A 67 33.65 -23.14 -24.84
CA THR A 67 33.52 -21.73 -24.47
C THR A 67 32.28 -21.49 -23.59
N ASN A 68 32.03 -22.42 -22.65
CA ASN A 68 30.81 -22.44 -21.85
C ASN A 68 30.65 -21.18 -20.97
N THR A 69 31.76 -20.51 -20.63
CA THR A 69 31.78 -19.27 -19.85
C THR A 69 31.39 -18.03 -20.65
N LEU A 70 31.59 -18.02 -21.98
CA LEU A 70 31.33 -16.86 -22.82
C LEU A 70 29.82 -16.66 -23.04
N SER A 71 29.33 -15.47 -22.75
CA SER A 71 27.91 -15.12 -22.92
C SER A 71 27.59 -14.66 -24.34
N GLY A 72 26.38 -14.97 -24.80
CA GLY A 72 25.78 -14.40 -25.99
C GLY A 72 25.09 -13.06 -25.69
N SER A 73 24.54 -12.43 -26.73
CA SER A 73 23.72 -11.23 -26.55
C SER A 73 22.40 -11.58 -25.87
N VAL A 74 21.99 -10.79 -24.88
CA VAL A 74 20.68 -10.93 -24.22
C VAL A 74 19.67 -10.06 -24.94
N GLN A 75 18.55 -10.66 -25.34
CA GLN A 75 17.45 -10.00 -26.04
C GLN A 75 16.16 -10.10 -25.22
N SER A 76 15.33 -9.08 -25.25
CA SER A 76 14.02 -9.12 -24.61
C SER A 76 13.08 -10.10 -25.30
N ALA A 77 12.24 -10.77 -24.52
CA ALA A 77 11.24 -11.72 -24.97
C ALA A 77 9.82 -11.28 -24.53
N SER A 78 8.81 -11.68 -25.29
CA SER A 78 7.40 -11.41 -24.97
C SER A 78 6.82 -12.31 -23.88
N VAL A 79 7.47 -13.45 -23.61
CA VAL A 79 7.03 -14.44 -22.61
C VAL A 79 7.65 -14.10 -21.26
N SER A 80 6.79 -13.83 -20.27
CA SER A 80 7.19 -13.37 -18.92
C SER A 80 8.01 -14.39 -18.12
N THR A 81 7.93 -15.67 -18.47
CA THR A 81 8.68 -16.76 -17.83
C THR A 81 10.05 -17.00 -18.46
N TYR A 82 10.36 -16.35 -19.58
CA TYR A 82 11.69 -16.45 -20.19
C TYR A 82 12.69 -15.65 -19.37
N MET A 83 13.89 -16.17 -19.25
CA MET A 83 14.94 -15.55 -18.46
C MET A 83 16.32 -15.78 -19.09
N ALA A 84 17.23 -14.86 -18.81
CA ALA A 84 18.63 -14.96 -19.24
C ALA A 84 19.57 -14.70 -18.06
N ILE A 85 20.76 -15.28 -18.08
CA ILE A 85 21.79 -15.04 -17.07
C ILE A 85 22.77 -13.99 -17.62
N ASN A 86 22.91 -12.89 -16.90
CA ASN A 86 23.93 -11.87 -17.14
C ASN A 86 25.18 -12.20 -16.31
N GLY A 87 26.25 -12.59 -16.98
CA GLY A 87 27.51 -13.00 -16.35
C GLY A 87 27.72 -14.51 -16.36
N GLU A 88 28.50 -15.01 -15.40
CA GLU A 88 28.81 -16.43 -15.29
C GLU A 88 27.73 -17.20 -14.52
N GLY A 89 27.39 -18.39 -15.02
CA GLY A 89 26.52 -19.31 -14.29
C GLY A 89 25.59 -20.10 -15.20
N PHE A 90 24.81 -20.99 -14.62
CA PHE A 90 23.87 -21.88 -15.32
C PHE A 90 22.61 -22.03 -14.48
N PHE A 91 21.46 -22.19 -15.14
CA PHE A 91 20.24 -22.65 -14.52
C PHE A 91 20.39 -24.12 -14.14
N ALA A 92 20.03 -24.47 -12.90
CA ALA A 92 19.90 -25.85 -12.48
C ALA A 92 18.58 -26.42 -13.01
N VAL A 93 18.66 -27.58 -13.66
CA VAL A 93 17.51 -28.23 -14.29
C VAL A 93 17.57 -29.75 -14.14
N GLN A 94 16.43 -30.42 -14.19
CA GLN A 94 16.38 -31.89 -14.25
C GLN A 94 15.65 -32.38 -15.50
N LYS A 95 16.09 -33.52 -16.02
CA LYS A 95 15.38 -34.23 -17.10
C LYS A 95 14.57 -35.37 -16.47
N PRO A 96 13.28 -35.55 -16.84
CA PRO A 96 12.52 -36.70 -16.38
C PRO A 96 13.11 -38.00 -16.94
N GLY A 97 13.21 -39.03 -16.11
CA GLY A 97 13.66 -40.36 -16.51
C GLY A 97 12.54 -41.25 -17.03
N SER A 98 11.30 -40.96 -16.62
CA SER A 98 10.09 -41.59 -17.14
C SER A 98 8.89 -40.66 -16.94
N PHE A 99 7.76 -41.02 -17.54
CA PHE A 99 6.48 -40.36 -17.29
C PHE A 99 5.51 -41.41 -16.76
N SER A 100 4.87 -41.12 -15.62
CA SER A 100 3.78 -41.91 -15.06
C SER A 100 2.52 -41.05 -15.11
N ASP A 101 1.45 -41.53 -15.76
CA ASP A 101 0.18 -40.79 -15.91
C ASP A 101 0.36 -39.33 -16.37
N ASN A 102 1.15 -39.13 -17.42
CA ASN A 102 1.52 -37.81 -17.97
C ASN A 102 2.22 -36.86 -16.97
N SER A 103 2.71 -37.36 -15.83
CA SER A 103 3.53 -36.59 -14.89
C SER A 103 5.00 -37.01 -14.98
N PRO A 104 5.94 -36.05 -14.98
CA PRO A 104 7.36 -36.35 -15.05
C PRO A 104 7.85 -37.02 -13.75
N VAL A 105 8.59 -38.11 -13.88
CA VAL A 105 9.32 -38.74 -12.77
C VAL A 105 10.80 -38.41 -12.92
N PHE A 106 11.32 -37.61 -11.99
CA PHE A 106 12.71 -37.14 -12.03
C PHE A 106 13.67 -38.19 -11.47
N THR A 107 14.82 -38.33 -12.10
CA THR A 107 15.89 -39.26 -11.69
C THR A 107 16.72 -38.73 -10.51
N GLY A 108 16.53 -37.47 -10.12
CA GLY A 108 17.35 -36.78 -9.13
C GLY A 108 18.70 -36.28 -9.64
N VAL A 109 19.03 -36.53 -10.92
CA VAL A 109 20.28 -36.06 -11.54
C VAL A 109 20.13 -34.60 -11.97
N ASN A 110 20.94 -33.73 -11.37
CA ASN A 110 20.99 -32.31 -11.73
C ASN A 110 21.81 -32.10 -13.01
N ASN A 111 21.20 -31.43 -13.96
CA ASN A 111 21.82 -30.91 -15.17
C ASN A 111 21.83 -29.38 -15.12
N TYR A 112 22.62 -28.77 -16.00
CA TYR A 112 22.83 -27.33 -16.00
C TYR A 112 22.65 -26.78 -17.40
N THR A 113 22.03 -25.61 -17.56
CA THR A 113 21.85 -25.03 -18.90
C THR A 113 21.91 -23.51 -18.84
N ARG A 114 22.29 -22.89 -19.96
CA ARG A 114 22.16 -21.44 -20.19
C ARG A 114 20.83 -21.08 -20.87
N ARG A 115 20.13 -22.08 -21.38
CA ARG A 115 18.88 -21.92 -22.10
C ARG A 115 17.75 -21.63 -21.11
N GLY A 116 17.14 -20.44 -21.24
CA GLY A 116 16.12 -19.95 -20.32
C GLY A 116 14.74 -19.70 -20.94
N ASP A 117 14.39 -20.40 -22.02
CA ASP A 117 13.06 -20.37 -22.66
C ASP A 117 12.06 -21.26 -21.91
N PHE A 118 11.92 -21.05 -20.59
CA PHE A 118 11.02 -21.81 -19.74
C PHE A 118 9.57 -21.40 -19.95
N SER A 119 8.69 -22.38 -20.07
CA SER A 119 7.24 -22.22 -20.16
C SER A 119 6.55 -23.11 -19.13
N LEU A 120 5.39 -22.69 -18.65
CA LEU A 120 4.60 -23.47 -17.69
C LEU A 120 3.90 -24.62 -18.42
N ASP A 121 4.16 -25.87 -18.00
CA ASP A 121 3.47 -27.04 -18.53
C ASP A 121 2.10 -27.26 -17.86
N LYS A 122 1.32 -28.21 -18.39
CA LYS A 122 0.00 -28.58 -17.83
C LYS A 122 0.07 -29.07 -16.38
N ASN A 123 1.23 -29.58 -15.98
CA ASN A 123 1.49 -30.12 -14.66
C ASN A 123 2.07 -29.04 -13.72
N GLY A 124 2.10 -27.77 -14.13
CA GLY A 124 2.55 -26.65 -13.31
C GLY A 124 4.06 -26.50 -13.19
N TYR A 125 4.84 -27.22 -13.98
CA TYR A 125 6.30 -27.11 -13.96
C TYR A 125 6.80 -26.11 -15.01
N LEU A 126 7.91 -25.44 -14.70
CA LEU A 126 8.62 -24.63 -15.70
C LEU A 126 9.56 -25.52 -16.52
N VAL A 127 9.22 -25.74 -17.80
CA VAL A 127 9.96 -26.59 -18.74
C VAL A 127 10.51 -25.76 -19.90
N ASN A 128 11.79 -25.96 -20.24
CA ASN A 128 12.40 -25.30 -21.40
C ASN A 128 12.10 -26.06 -22.70
N GLY A 129 12.40 -25.46 -23.85
CA GLY A 129 12.15 -26.08 -25.15
C GLY A 129 12.95 -27.36 -25.45
N ALA A 130 13.88 -27.76 -24.57
CA ALA A 130 14.62 -29.01 -24.63
C ALA A 130 14.08 -30.11 -23.68
N GLY A 131 12.99 -29.82 -22.95
CA GLY A 131 12.35 -30.77 -22.03
C GLY A 131 13.03 -30.89 -20.67
N TYR A 132 13.81 -29.89 -20.26
CA TYR A 132 14.40 -29.81 -18.93
C TYR A 132 13.57 -28.90 -18.02
N TYR A 133 13.43 -29.32 -16.76
CA TYR A 133 12.58 -28.72 -15.76
C TYR A 133 13.40 -27.85 -14.81
N LEU A 134 12.98 -26.60 -14.61
CA LEU A 134 13.71 -25.61 -13.81
C LEU A 134 13.73 -26.00 -12.32
N GLN A 135 14.90 -25.84 -11.70
CA GLN A 135 15.07 -25.93 -10.27
C GLN A 135 15.27 -24.55 -9.63
N GLY A 136 14.81 -24.42 -8.40
CA GLY A 136 14.99 -23.23 -7.57
C GLY A 136 14.64 -23.53 -6.12
N VAL A 137 14.67 -22.50 -5.30
CA VAL A 137 14.30 -22.59 -3.89
C VAL A 137 12.91 -21.98 -3.72
N ALA A 138 11.97 -22.71 -3.13
CA ALA A 138 10.64 -22.17 -2.85
C ALA A 138 10.75 -20.99 -1.87
N ILE A 139 9.89 -19.99 -2.01
CA ILE A 139 9.78 -18.87 -1.08
C ILE A 139 8.53 -19.07 -0.24
N ASP A 140 8.63 -18.82 1.06
CA ASP A 140 7.47 -18.77 1.93
C ASP A 140 6.67 -17.51 1.58
N PRO A 141 5.41 -17.64 1.12
CA PRO A 141 4.61 -16.50 0.67
C PRO A 141 4.27 -15.51 1.79
N THR A 142 4.38 -15.92 3.06
CA THR A 142 4.09 -15.08 4.23
C THR A 142 5.29 -14.26 4.66
N THR A 143 6.48 -14.87 4.63
CA THR A 143 7.72 -14.23 5.13
C THR A 143 8.57 -13.62 4.01
N GLY A 144 8.33 -14.01 2.75
CA GLY A 144 9.13 -13.61 1.60
C GLY A 144 10.53 -14.23 1.57
N ASN A 145 10.82 -15.20 2.45
CA ASN A 145 12.14 -15.81 2.55
C ASN A 145 12.21 -17.19 1.88
N PRO A 146 13.38 -17.58 1.32
CA PRO A 146 13.59 -18.92 0.76
C PRO A 146 13.49 -20.04 1.81
N VAL A 147 12.73 -21.10 1.50
CA VAL A 147 12.50 -22.29 2.33
C VAL A 147 13.58 -23.33 2.05
N GLY A 148 14.81 -23.02 2.44
CA GLY A 148 15.97 -23.90 2.31
C GLY A 148 17.10 -23.31 1.46
N SER A 149 18.11 -24.14 1.18
CA SER A 149 19.33 -23.73 0.49
C SER A 149 19.65 -24.59 -0.74
N THR A 150 18.89 -25.66 -0.98
CA THR A 150 19.10 -26.58 -2.10
C THR A 150 18.00 -26.41 -3.15
N PRO A 151 18.36 -26.20 -4.43
CA PRO A 151 17.38 -26.10 -5.50
C PRO A 151 16.64 -27.42 -5.73
N THR A 152 15.31 -27.35 -5.78
CA THR A 152 14.42 -28.46 -6.12
C THR A 152 13.58 -28.08 -7.34
N VAL A 153 13.02 -29.07 -8.04
CA VAL A 153 12.21 -28.80 -9.23
C VAL A 153 10.98 -27.97 -8.86
N LEU A 154 10.82 -26.82 -9.51
CA LEU A 154 9.75 -25.87 -9.22
C LEU A 154 8.43 -26.33 -9.82
N LYS A 155 7.38 -26.33 -8.99
CA LYS A 155 6.03 -26.73 -9.36
C LYS A 155 5.02 -25.72 -8.81
N PHE A 156 4.16 -25.22 -9.69
CA PHE A 156 3.12 -24.23 -9.43
C PHE A 156 1.80 -24.80 -9.98
N GLN A 157 1.01 -25.50 -9.16
CA GLN A 157 -0.22 -26.17 -9.60
C GLN A 157 -1.43 -25.64 -8.85
N ASN A 158 -2.36 -24.97 -9.55
CA ASN A 158 -3.69 -24.61 -9.02
C ASN A 158 -3.67 -24.14 -7.56
N ASP A 159 -2.60 -23.42 -7.18
CA ASP A 159 -2.39 -23.04 -5.80
C ASP A 159 -3.38 -21.90 -5.53
N PHE A 160 -4.33 -22.18 -4.66
CA PHE A 160 -5.18 -21.16 -4.10
C PHE A 160 -4.34 -20.38 -3.10
N LEU A 161 -4.24 -19.08 -3.31
CA LEU A 161 -3.80 -18.19 -2.25
C LEU A 161 -4.96 -18.11 -1.25
N PRO A 162 -4.82 -18.64 -0.01
CA PRO A 162 -5.88 -18.55 0.97
C PRO A 162 -6.21 -17.09 1.29
N SER A 163 -7.42 -16.83 1.76
CA SER A 163 -7.76 -15.52 2.30
C SER A 163 -6.91 -15.21 3.53
N GLN A 164 -6.65 -13.93 3.73
CA GLN A 164 -6.03 -13.42 4.95
C GLN A 164 -7.01 -12.45 5.60
N GLU A 165 -7.35 -12.72 6.86
CA GLU A 165 -8.13 -11.78 7.66
C GLU A 165 -7.37 -10.47 7.87
N THR A 166 -8.10 -9.37 7.97
CA THR A 166 -7.52 -8.08 8.30
C THR A 166 -7.11 -8.06 9.76
N THR A 167 -5.81 -7.96 10.04
CA THR A 167 -5.28 -7.83 11.41
C THR A 167 -4.82 -6.41 11.71
N LYS A 168 -4.56 -5.60 10.67
CA LYS A 168 -4.00 -4.26 10.81
C LYS A 168 -4.59 -3.28 9.80
N ILE A 169 -4.93 -2.08 10.27
CA ILE A 169 -5.31 -0.93 9.45
C ILE A 169 -4.31 0.19 9.73
N ASN A 170 -3.55 0.60 8.71
CA ASN A 170 -2.72 1.80 8.77
C ASN A 170 -3.61 3.02 8.47
N TYR A 171 -3.74 3.93 9.44
CA TYR A 171 -4.60 5.11 9.37
C TYR A 171 -3.77 6.36 9.65
N ARG A 172 -3.68 7.30 8.71
CA ARG A 172 -3.04 8.61 8.92
C ARG A 172 -3.95 9.70 8.41
N ALA A 173 -4.18 10.72 9.22
CA ALA A 173 -5.06 11.81 8.87
C ALA A 173 -4.73 13.12 9.59
N ASN A 174 -5.10 14.23 8.95
CA ASN A 174 -5.19 15.53 9.58
C ASN A 174 -6.66 15.86 9.88
N LEU A 175 -7.00 16.06 11.14
CA LEU A 175 -8.32 16.49 11.59
C LEU A 175 -8.38 18.03 11.53
N ALA A 176 -9.49 18.58 11.02
CA ALA A 176 -9.65 20.03 11.01
C ALA A 176 -9.65 20.59 12.45
N ARG A 177 -8.99 21.74 12.67
CA ARG A 177 -9.04 22.40 13.98
C ARG A 177 -10.47 22.77 14.40
N TYR A 178 -11.26 23.26 13.45
CA TYR A 178 -12.69 23.53 13.62
C TYR A 178 -13.44 22.66 12.59
N PRO A 179 -14.11 21.58 13.01
CA PRO A 179 -14.90 20.77 12.09
C PRO A 179 -16.10 21.56 11.56
N LEU A 180 -16.32 21.50 10.26
CA LEU A 180 -17.55 22.05 9.67
C LEU A 180 -18.64 20.97 9.67
N THR A 181 -19.16 20.63 10.86
CA THR A 181 -20.29 19.71 11.02
C THR A 181 -21.59 20.33 10.48
N THR A 182 -22.69 19.57 10.41
CA THR A 182 -23.99 20.15 10.00
C THR A 182 -24.49 21.17 11.04
N LYS A 183 -24.21 20.94 12.33
CA LYS A 183 -24.62 21.82 13.44
C LYS A 183 -23.69 23.00 13.73
N GLN A 184 -22.51 23.06 13.10
CA GLN A 184 -21.54 24.11 13.37
C GLN A 184 -22.11 25.50 13.07
N ASP A 185 -21.80 26.44 13.97
CA ASP A 185 -22.01 27.86 13.78
C ASP A 185 -20.90 28.63 14.50
N THR A 186 -20.02 29.28 13.73
CA THR A 186 -18.91 30.07 14.28
C THR A 186 -19.34 31.22 15.20
N SER A 187 -20.62 31.64 15.18
CA SER A 187 -21.16 32.62 16.11
C SER A 187 -21.59 32.03 17.45
N ILE A 188 -21.68 30.70 17.54
CA ILE A 188 -22.08 29.94 18.73
C ILE A 188 -20.92 29.03 19.14
N PRO A 189 -20.10 29.43 20.14
CA PRO A 189 -19.01 28.60 20.63
C PRO A 189 -19.49 27.21 21.08
N GLY A 190 -18.81 26.15 20.62
CA GLY A 190 -19.11 24.77 21.00
C GLY A 190 -20.20 24.09 20.16
N SER A 191 -20.77 24.78 19.18
CA SER A 191 -21.76 24.22 18.23
C SER A 191 -21.18 23.11 17.33
N GLU A 192 -19.86 23.09 17.15
CA GLU A 192 -19.14 22.10 16.37
C GLU A 192 -18.87 20.79 17.13
N LEU A 193 -19.20 20.75 18.43
CA LEU A 193 -18.89 19.64 19.31
C LEU A 193 -19.98 18.59 19.30
N LEU A 194 -19.57 17.33 19.48
CA LEU A 194 -20.45 16.25 19.87
C LEU A 194 -20.80 16.40 21.35
N ARG A 195 -22.09 16.62 21.62
CA ARG A 195 -22.59 16.93 22.96
C ARG A 195 -23.26 15.74 23.58
N ALA A 196 -22.80 15.30 24.75
CA ALA A 196 -23.43 14.21 25.49
C ALA A 196 -24.93 14.41 25.78
N ALA A 197 -25.38 15.67 25.90
CA ALA A 197 -26.76 16.02 26.17
C ALA A 197 -27.72 15.83 24.98
N ASP A 198 -27.21 15.73 23.75
CA ASP A 198 -28.01 15.66 22.53
C ASP A 198 -28.41 14.20 22.19
N PHE A 199 -27.92 13.23 22.98
CA PHE A 199 -28.12 11.79 22.76
C PHE A 199 -28.91 11.15 23.90
N ALA A 200 -29.74 10.15 23.55
CA ALA A 200 -30.36 9.29 24.55
C ALA A 200 -29.30 8.41 25.25
N ASN A 201 -28.32 7.93 24.47
CA ASN A 201 -27.14 7.24 24.96
C ASN A 201 -25.89 8.06 24.64
N ASN A 202 -25.20 8.55 25.67
CA ASN A 202 -23.97 9.33 25.46
C ASN A 202 -22.93 8.50 24.66
N PRO A 203 -22.52 8.95 23.46
CA PRO A 203 -21.63 8.20 22.58
C PRO A 203 -20.13 8.45 22.87
N GLN A 204 -19.81 9.34 23.82
CA GLN A 204 -18.44 9.54 24.28
C GLN A 204 -17.89 8.27 24.94
N VAL A 205 -16.57 8.24 25.20
CA VAL A 205 -15.84 7.08 25.74
C VAL A 205 -16.60 6.41 26.90
N SER A 206 -16.69 5.09 26.85
CA SER A 206 -17.41 4.30 27.84
C SER A 206 -16.92 4.58 29.26
N GLY A 207 -17.84 4.88 30.17
CA GLY A 207 -17.56 5.20 31.57
C GLY A 207 -17.24 6.67 31.86
N THR A 208 -17.11 7.52 30.83
CA THR A 208 -16.94 8.96 31.04
C THR A 208 -18.18 9.55 31.69
N THR A 209 -18.04 10.15 32.87
CA THR A 209 -19.15 10.84 33.53
C THR A 209 -19.24 12.26 32.99
N PRO A 210 -20.36 12.66 32.36
CA PRO A 210 -20.50 14.04 31.91
C PRO A 210 -20.59 14.98 33.12
N PRO A 211 -20.13 16.23 32.99
CA PRO A 211 -20.41 17.25 34.01
C PRO A 211 -21.92 17.47 34.12
N PRO A 212 -22.43 17.88 35.30
CA PRO A 212 -23.85 18.22 35.45
C PRO A 212 -24.24 19.34 34.49
N PHE A 213 -25.55 19.45 34.20
CA PHE A 213 -26.05 20.61 33.46
C PHE A 213 -25.65 21.90 34.18
N GLY A 214 -24.94 22.74 33.47
CA GLY A 214 -24.44 24.02 33.94
C GLY A 214 -24.98 25.15 33.08
N ASP A 215 -24.84 26.35 33.63
CA ASP A 215 -25.25 27.58 32.99
C ASP A 215 -24.18 28.07 32.00
N ASN A 216 -24.61 28.86 31.02
CA ASN A 216 -23.76 29.66 30.14
C ASN A 216 -24.44 31.01 29.91
N SER A 217 -23.69 32.03 29.50
CA SER A 217 -24.24 33.38 29.38
C SER A 217 -23.84 34.09 28.09
N ARG A 218 -24.62 35.10 27.73
CA ARG A 218 -24.30 36.05 26.66
C ARG A 218 -24.55 37.47 27.14
N ALA A 219 -23.49 38.27 27.11
CA ALA A 219 -23.56 39.70 27.36
C ALA A 219 -23.96 40.47 26.10
N GLY A 220 -24.82 41.46 26.27
CA GLY A 220 -25.12 42.50 25.29
C GLY A 220 -24.17 43.70 25.40
N LEU A 221 -24.38 44.67 24.51
CA LEU A 221 -23.68 45.95 24.53
C LEU A 221 -24.15 46.82 25.70
N GLN A 222 -23.24 47.65 26.21
CA GLN A 222 -23.60 48.71 27.15
C GLN A 222 -24.43 49.77 26.43
N ILE A 223 -25.61 50.06 26.98
CA ILE A 223 -26.57 51.01 26.44
C ILE A 223 -27.17 51.87 27.55
N ASN A 224 -27.69 53.03 27.15
CA ASN A 224 -28.33 53.98 28.04
C ASN A 224 -29.84 54.05 27.77
N ALA A 225 -30.61 54.37 28.82
CA ALA A 225 -31.99 54.78 28.72
C ALA A 225 -32.12 56.13 28.01
N LYS A 226 -33.35 56.55 27.70
CA LYS A 226 -33.64 57.84 27.05
C LYS A 226 -33.25 59.07 27.87
N ASP A 227 -33.03 58.93 29.17
CA ASP A 227 -32.50 59.96 30.05
C ASP A 227 -30.96 60.01 30.08
N ALA A 228 -30.30 59.24 29.21
CA ALA A 228 -28.86 59.11 29.06
C ALA A 228 -28.13 58.45 30.26
N THR A 229 -28.85 57.82 31.19
CA THR A 229 -28.26 56.96 32.22
C THR A 229 -28.12 55.52 31.74
N PRO A 230 -27.13 54.73 32.20
CA PRO A 230 -27.04 53.30 31.89
C PRO A 230 -28.32 52.59 32.32
N ILE A 231 -28.88 51.75 31.44
CA ILE A 231 -30.10 51.00 31.80
C ILE A 231 -29.86 50.12 33.04
N THR A 232 -30.93 49.92 33.81
CA THR A 232 -30.93 49.03 34.97
C THR A 232 -32.11 48.07 34.88
N GLY A 233 -32.21 47.13 35.82
CA GLY A 233 -33.39 46.27 35.92
C GLY A 233 -34.71 47.03 36.10
N ALA A 234 -34.67 48.24 36.67
CA ALA A 234 -35.85 49.09 36.90
C ALA A 234 -36.28 49.91 35.67
N THR A 235 -35.41 50.02 34.65
CA THR A 235 -35.72 50.74 33.40
C THR A 235 -36.96 50.14 32.74
N THR A 236 -37.88 51.00 32.30
CA THR A 236 -39.15 50.57 31.70
C THR A 236 -39.00 50.16 30.22
N LEU A 237 -39.81 49.20 29.78
CA LEU A 237 -39.81 48.67 28.41
C LEU A 237 -40.43 49.64 27.39
N SER A 238 -41.15 50.65 27.87
CA SER A 238 -41.73 51.72 27.06
C SER A 238 -41.92 52.98 27.89
N GLY A 239 -41.55 54.14 27.34
CA GLY A 239 -41.68 55.43 28.02
C GLY A 239 -41.57 56.63 27.10
N ALA A 240 -41.81 57.82 27.66
CA ALA A 240 -41.71 59.09 26.95
C ALA A 240 -40.24 59.48 26.67
N ALA A 241 -40.01 60.63 26.04
CA ALA A 241 -38.66 61.17 25.91
C ALA A 241 -38.11 61.58 27.28
N SER A 242 -36.80 61.40 27.48
CA SER A 242 -36.09 61.80 28.71
C SER A 242 -36.58 61.12 30.00
N THR A 243 -37.16 59.92 29.90
CA THR A 243 -37.50 59.06 31.05
C THR A 243 -36.59 57.83 31.13
N ASP A 244 -36.53 57.19 32.30
CA ASP A 244 -35.87 55.89 32.50
C ASP A 244 -36.63 54.75 31.78
N SER A 245 -36.45 54.72 30.47
CA SER A 245 -37.06 53.78 29.53
C SER A 245 -36.09 53.47 28.40
N ILE A 246 -36.23 52.29 27.80
CA ILE A 246 -35.35 51.84 26.71
C ILE A 246 -35.40 52.78 25.49
N GLY A 247 -34.31 52.77 24.71
CA GLY A 247 -34.12 53.70 23.59
C GLY A 247 -35.22 53.64 22.53
N VAL A 248 -35.72 52.44 22.21
CA VAL A 248 -36.86 52.22 21.32
C VAL A 248 -37.92 51.44 22.09
N ASN A 249 -39.15 51.99 22.17
CA ASN A 249 -40.23 51.38 22.94
C ASN A 249 -40.70 50.06 22.32
N PHE A 250 -40.98 49.07 23.16
CA PHE A 250 -41.85 47.97 22.75
C PHE A 250 -43.27 48.48 22.50
N ALA A 251 -43.86 48.05 21.39
CA ALA A 251 -45.24 48.34 21.04
C ALA A 251 -46.17 47.16 21.39
N VAL A 252 -47.47 47.44 21.50
CA VAL A 252 -48.48 46.39 21.68
C VAL A 252 -48.47 45.48 20.45
N GLY A 253 -48.36 44.18 20.68
CA GLY A 253 -48.25 43.16 19.63
C GLY A 253 -46.82 42.83 19.22
N ASP A 254 -45.80 43.54 19.73
CA ASP A 254 -44.41 43.08 19.57
C ASP A 254 -44.23 41.71 20.23
N THR A 255 -43.26 40.94 19.72
CA THR A 255 -42.97 39.60 20.22
C THR A 255 -41.49 39.31 20.36
N ILE A 256 -41.16 38.50 21.36
CA ILE A 256 -39.86 37.83 21.52
C ILE A 256 -40.14 36.34 21.63
N VAL A 257 -39.48 35.53 20.81
CA VAL A 257 -39.55 34.06 20.89
C VAL A 257 -38.31 33.57 21.63
N VAL A 258 -38.52 32.89 22.75
CA VAL A 258 -37.48 32.29 23.60
C VAL A 258 -37.70 30.78 23.59
N ASN A 259 -36.75 29.99 23.12
CA ASN A 259 -36.85 28.51 23.07
C ASN A 259 -38.16 28.01 22.45
N GLY A 260 -38.61 28.69 21.39
CA GLY A 260 -39.88 28.41 20.70
C GLY A 260 -41.14 28.95 21.40
N THR A 261 -41.04 29.44 22.63
CA THR A 261 -42.15 30.06 23.38
C THR A 261 -42.22 31.55 23.07
N THR A 262 -43.40 32.04 22.67
CA THR A 262 -43.59 33.45 22.31
C THR A 262 -44.02 34.27 23.52
N ILE A 263 -43.27 35.32 23.83
CA ILE A 263 -43.65 36.40 24.75
C ILE A 263 -44.25 37.53 23.90
N THR A 264 -45.49 37.93 24.20
CA THR A 264 -46.23 38.99 23.50
C THR A 264 -46.41 40.22 24.38
N PHE A 265 -46.08 41.39 23.83
CA PHE A 265 -46.22 42.66 24.53
C PHE A 265 -47.67 43.17 24.48
N THR A 266 -48.26 43.48 25.63
CA THR A 266 -49.64 43.96 25.77
C THR A 266 -49.71 45.45 26.10
N ALA A 267 -50.90 46.05 26.03
CA ALA A 267 -51.11 47.43 26.43
C ALA A 267 -50.70 47.69 27.90
N SER A 268 -50.45 48.96 28.23
CA SER A 268 -50.15 49.40 29.61
C SER A 268 -51.26 48.97 30.57
N GLY A 269 -50.87 48.40 31.72
CA GLY A 269 -51.80 47.77 32.67
C GLY A 269 -52.56 46.54 32.16
N GLY A 270 -52.11 45.97 31.03
CA GLY A 270 -52.68 44.76 30.42
C GLY A 270 -52.29 43.46 31.14
N THR A 271 -52.52 42.32 30.47
CA THR A 271 -52.21 41.00 31.02
C THR A 271 -50.71 40.79 31.22
N ASP A 272 -50.33 40.39 32.43
CA ASP A 272 -48.96 40.01 32.80
C ASP A 272 -48.95 38.56 33.30
N ASP A 273 -48.62 37.61 32.41
CA ASP A 273 -48.62 36.17 32.69
C ASP A 273 -47.38 35.47 32.07
N ALA A 274 -47.34 34.14 31.99
CA ALA A 274 -46.17 33.41 31.48
C ALA A 274 -45.74 33.82 30.06
N THR A 275 -46.68 34.23 29.20
CA THR A 275 -46.45 34.54 27.78
C THR A 275 -46.81 35.97 27.40
N ASN A 276 -47.34 36.76 28.32
CA ASN A 276 -47.73 38.14 28.09
C ASN A 276 -47.01 39.10 29.04
N ILE A 277 -46.61 40.26 28.52
CA ILE A 277 -45.94 41.33 29.28
C ILE A 277 -46.49 42.71 28.91
N PRO A 278 -46.96 43.52 29.86
CA PRO A 278 -47.36 44.91 29.59
C PRO A 278 -46.17 45.78 29.17
N VAL A 279 -46.37 46.67 28.20
CA VAL A 279 -45.30 47.58 27.70
C VAL A 279 -44.76 48.54 28.76
N ASP A 280 -45.50 48.81 29.83
CA ASP A 280 -45.09 49.62 30.98
C ASP A 280 -44.35 48.82 32.07
N SER A 281 -44.06 47.54 31.82
CA SER A 281 -43.22 46.70 32.69
C SER A 281 -41.75 47.11 32.63
N THR A 282 -40.92 46.50 33.49
CA THR A 282 -39.47 46.77 33.58
C THR A 282 -38.63 45.70 32.87
N ILE A 283 -37.35 46.01 32.62
CA ILE A 283 -36.38 45.03 32.10
C ILE A 283 -36.30 43.80 33.02
N THR A 284 -36.33 43.96 34.35
CA THR A 284 -36.35 42.82 35.28
C THR A 284 -37.56 41.91 35.06
N ASN A 285 -38.74 42.46 34.74
CA ASN A 285 -39.92 41.64 34.44
C ASN A 285 -39.72 40.84 33.15
N LEU A 286 -39.14 41.45 32.11
CA LEU A 286 -38.82 40.76 30.87
C LEU A 286 -37.78 39.64 31.08
N LEU A 287 -36.68 39.95 31.77
CA LEU A 287 -35.63 38.97 32.08
C LEU A 287 -36.19 37.79 32.89
N SER A 288 -37.06 38.05 33.86
CA SER A 288 -37.71 37.00 34.64
C SER A 288 -38.57 36.06 33.78
N LYS A 289 -39.23 36.58 32.73
CA LYS A 289 -39.98 35.74 31.78
C LYS A 289 -39.05 34.94 30.87
N ILE A 290 -37.94 35.52 30.42
CA ILE A 290 -36.92 34.81 29.64
C ILE A 290 -36.33 33.66 30.49
N ASP A 291 -35.95 33.93 31.74
CA ASP A 291 -35.38 32.96 32.68
C ASP A 291 -36.39 31.85 33.05
N ALA A 292 -37.67 32.19 33.16
CA ALA A 292 -38.72 31.21 33.40
C ALA A 292 -38.87 30.21 32.23
N ILE A 293 -38.57 30.65 31.00
CA ILE A 293 -38.62 29.81 29.80
C ILE A 293 -37.32 29.01 29.62
N SER A 294 -36.15 29.62 29.81
CA SER A 294 -34.84 28.94 29.66
C SER A 294 -34.58 27.94 30.79
N GLY A 295 -35.16 28.19 31.98
CA GLY A 295 -35.16 27.34 33.16
C GLY A 295 -34.21 27.84 34.25
N GLY A 296 -34.43 27.36 35.48
CA GLY A 296 -33.70 27.82 36.67
C GLY A 296 -32.17 27.65 36.59
N GLY A 297 -31.45 28.56 37.23
CA GLY A 297 -29.99 28.68 37.24
C GLY A 297 -29.55 30.06 37.76
N ALA A 298 -28.48 30.61 37.20
CA ALA A 298 -28.13 32.02 37.39
C ALA A 298 -29.22 32.90 36.74
N ALA A 299 -29.62 33.98 37.41
CA ALA A 299 -30.63 34.89 36.88
C ALA A 299 -30.00 35.83 35.85
N SER A 300 -30.72 36.11 34.76
CA SER A 300 -30.37 37.17 33.81
C SER A 300 -30.34 38.53 34.52
N THR A 301 -29.27 39.31 34.27
CA THR A 301 -29.05 40.57 34.98
C THR A 301 -28.77 41.74 34.03
N VAL A 302 -28.82 42.95 34.58
CA VAL A 302 -28.34 44.17 33.92
C VAL A 302 -27.27 44.78 34.82
N THR A 303 -26.05 44.89 34.31
CA THR A 303 -24.92 45.47 35.06
C THR A 303 -24.29 46.58 34.23
N SER A 304 -24.25 47.80 34.77
CA SER A 304 -23.62 48.96 34.13
C SER A 304 -24.09 49.20 32.68
N GLY A 305 -25.40 49.06 32.43
CA GLY A 305 -26.01 49.28 31.12
C GLY A 305 -25.92 48.10 30.14
N ALA A 306 -25.31 46.97 30.50
CA ALA A 306 -25.29 45.77 29.66
C ALA A 306 -26.19 44.68 30.24
N LEU A 307 -27.01 44.06 29.39
CA LEU A 307 -27.76 42.84 29.73
C LEU A 307 -26.82 41.64 29.67
N GLU A 308 -26.96 40.72 30.63
CA GLU A 308 -26.38 39.39 30.56
C GLU A 308 -27.52 38.38 30.65
N LEU A 309 -27.68 37.59 29.58
CA LEU A 309 -28.70 36.56 29.49
C LEU A 309 -28.09 35.19 29.78
N HIS A 310 -28.73 34.44 30.67
CA HIS A 310 -28.30 33.12 31.10
C HIS A 310 -29.14 32.02 30.45
N THR A 311 -28.50 30.90 30.10
CA THR A 311 -29.20 29.72 29.58
C THR A 311 -29.99 29.01 30.67
N GLY A 312 -29.58 29.20 31.93
CA GLY A 312 -30.01 28.32 33.00
C GLY A 312 -29.49 26.91 32.78
N THR A 313 -30.12 25.94 33.44
CA THR A 313 -29.70 24.53 33.39
C THR A 313 -30.64 23.62 32.61
N ALA A 314 -31.85 24.08 32.24
CA ALA A 314 -32.87 23.21 31.66
C ALA A 314 -32.75 23.05 30.14
N SER A 315 -32.37 24.12 29.42
CA SER A 315 -32.30 24.12 27.96
C SER A 315 -31.24 25.10 27.44
N ASP A 316 -30.80 24.91 26.18
CA ASP A 316 -30.02 25.95 25.50
C ASP A 316 -30.89 27.20 25.34
N LEU A 317 -30.30 28.39 25.29
CA LEU A 317 -31.04 29.64 25.08
C LEU A 317 -31.05 29.97 23.60
N THR A 318 -32.24 30.13 23.04
CA THR A 318 -32.45 30.61 21.67
C THR A 318 -33.40 31.79 21.75
N ILE A 319 -33.00 32.94 21.20
CA ILE A 319 -33.87 34.12 21.15
C ILE A 319 -34.01 34.59 19.70
N THR A 320 -35.26 34.79 19.30
CA THR A 320 -35.62 35.44 18.04
C THR A 320 -36.63 36.55 18.29
N SER A 321 -36.32 37.75 17.83
CA SER A 321 -37.23 38.89 17.80
C SER A 321 -36.96 39.73 16.56
N THR A 322 -38.03 40.28 15.99
CA THR A 322 -38.00 41.24 14.89
C THR A 322 -38.26 42.67 15.36
N SER A 323 -38.51 42.90 16.66
CA SER A 323 -38.78 44.23 17.20
C SER A 323 -37.48 45.04 17.32
N ALA A 324 -37.48 46.27 16.81
CA ALA A 324 -36.38 47.22 16.99
C ALA A 324 -36.16 47.56 18.48
N ALA A 325 -37.19 47.41 19.32
CA ALA A 325 -37.09 47.58 20.76
C ALA A 325 -36.17 46.54 21.39
N PHE A 326 -36.19 45.28 20.91
CA PHE A 326 -35.28 44.24 21.37
C PHE A 326 -33.81 44.56 21.04
N ALA A 327 -33.55 45.06 19.84
CA ALA A 327 -32.21 45.54 19.47
C ALA A 327 -31.75 46.71 20.36
N SER A 328 -32.68 47.55 20.82
CA SER A 328 -32.41 48.65 21.75
C SER A 328 -32.09 48.20 23.18
N LEU A 329 -32.13 46.88 23.47
CA LEU A 329 -31.61 46.26 24.70
C LEU A 329 -30.11 45.90 24.60
N GLY A 330 -29.44 46.25 23.50
CA GLY A 330 -28.01 45.98 23.31
C GLY A 330 -27.72 44.54 22.85
N LEU A 331 -28.74 43.78 22.46
CA LEU A 331 -28.63 42.40 21.99
C LEU A 331 -28.96 42.32 20.49
N THR A 332 -28.20 41.50 19.76
CA THR A 332 -28.51 41.16 18.36
C THR A 332 -29.27 39.83 18.30
N SER A 333 -30.33 39.80 17.48
CA SER A 333 -31.21 38.63 17.26
C SER A 333 -31.25 38.27 15.75
N PRO A 334 -31.37 36.98 15.38
CA PRO A 334 -31.46 35.83 16.28
C PRO A 334 -30.09 35.48 16.87
N PHE A 335 -30.09 34.82 18.02
CA PHE A 335 -28.88 34.23 18.59
C PHE A 335 -29.21 33.00 19.42
N SER A 336 -28.20 32.17 19.63
CA SER A 336 -28.29 31.02 20.52
C SER A 336 -27.07 30.95 21.44
N VAL A 337 -27.28 30.38 22.62
CA VAL A 337 -26.24 30.10 23.60
C VAL A 337 -26.43 28.66 24.06
N ILE A 338 -25.38 27.86 23.88
CA ILE A 338 -25.38 26.45 24.28
C ILE A 338 -25.08 26.38 25.77
N ARG A 339 -25.92 25.69 26.55
CA ARG A 339 -25.67 25.45 27.97
C ARG A 339 -24.51 24.47 28.16
N THR A 340 -23.88 24.51 29.32
CA THR A 340 -22.74 23.63 29.61
C THR A 340 -23.18 22.27 30.15
N GLY A 341 -22.38 21.24 29.88
CA GLY A 341 -22.51 19.90 30.44
C GLY A 341 -23.80 19.14 30.07
N GLY A 342 -24.11 18.14 30.90
CA GLY A 342 -25.30 17.29 30.74
C GLY A 342 -25.10 15.94 30.05
N GLY A 343 -26.19 15.19 29.98
CA GLY A 343 -26.24 13.85 29.38
C GLY A 343 -26.11 12.72 30.40
N THR A 344 -25.94 11.50 29.89
CA THR A 344 -25.73 10.29 30.70
C THR A 344 -24.26 9.88 30.72
N VAL A 345 -23.89 8.93 31.57
CA VAL A 345 -22.56 8.30 31.51
C VAL A 345 -22.31 7.77 30.09
N GLY A 346 -21.09 7.99 29.60
CA GLY A 346 -20.63 7.54 28.29
C GLY A 346 -20.82 6.04 28.13
N THR A 347 -21.48 5.65 27.06
CA THR A 347 -21.71 4.25 26.67
C THR A 347 -20.77 3.83 25.54
N GLY A 348 -20.11 4.79 24.89
CA GLY A 348 -19.32 4.55 23.68
C GLY A 348 -20.15 4.14 22.47
N GLN A 349 -21.48 4.29 22.50
CA GLN A 349 -22.38 3.79 21.47
C GLN A 349 -23.33 4.86 20.97
N VAL A 350 -23.50 4.92 19.65
CA VAL A 350 -24.57 5.67 19.00
C VAL A 350 -25.63 4.66 18.58
N ILE A 351 -26.86 4.85 19.05
CA ILE A 351 -28.00 4.00 18.65
C ILE A 351 -28.68 4.55 17.39
N GLY A 352 -29.48 3.72 16.72
CA GLY A 352 -30.20 4.08 15.50
C GLY A 352 -31.09 5.31 15.65
N THR A 353 -31.75 5.49 16.80
CA THR A 353 -32.56 6.71 17.08
C THR A 353 -31.75 7.99 17.02
N ASP A 354 -30.48 7.97 17.47
CA ASP A 354 -29.62 9.15 17.55
C ASP A 354 -28.67 9.27 16.34
N ASN A 355 -28.80 8.39 15.35
CA ASN A 355 -27.86 8.30 14.23
C ASN A 355 -27.79 9.61 13.44
N GLN A 356 -28.92 10.28 13.21
CA GLN A 356 -28.93 11.56 12.49
C GLN A 356 -28.21 12.65 13.29
N THR A 357 -28.49 12.77 14.59
CA THR A 357 -27.79 13.68 15.51
C THR A 357 -26.28 13.45 15.46
N PHE A 358 -25.84 12.19 15.49
CA PHE A 358 -24.42 11.84 15.38
C PHE A 358 -23.82 12.26 14.04
N LEU A 359 -24.51 12.02 12.93
CA LEU A 359 -24.04 12.42 11.61
C LEU A 359 -23.91 13.95 11.49
N ASP A 360 -24.79 14.68 12.14
CA ASP A 360 -24.81 16.15 12.14
C ASP A 360 -23.76 16.79 13.07
N GLU A 361 -23.21 16.04 14.03
CA GLU A 361 -22.16 16.45 14.99
C GLU A 361 -20.78 15.80 14.73
N SER A 362 -20.64 15.05 13.63
CA SER A 362 -19.39 14.35 13.29
C SER A 362 -19.03 14.55 11.82
N ILE A 363 -17.76 14.30 11.50
CA ILE A 363 -17.22 14.38 10.14
C ILE A 363 -16.68 13.02 9.67
N SER A 364 -16.71 12.79 8.35
CA SER A 364 -16.26 11.53 7.75
C SER A 364 -14.75 11.32 7.95
N GLY A 365 -14.36 10.11 8.37
CA GLY A 365 -12.97 9.65 8.49
C GLY A 365 -12.55 8.67 7.40
N GLY A 366 -13.34 8.56 6.32
CA GLY A 366 -13.10 7.60 5.24
C GLY A 366 -13.62 6.19 5.53
N ALA A 367 -13.42 5.29 4.58
CA ALA A 367 -13.84 3.89 4.67
C ALA A 367 -12.81 2.98 4.01
N THR A 368 -12.72 1.73 4.49
CA THR A 368 -11.86 0.70 3.90
C THR A 368 -12.57 -0.64 3.86
N THR A 369 -12.27 -1.45 2.86
CA THR A 369 -12.75 -2.83 2.79
C THR A 369 -11.75 -3.74 3.51
N ALA A 370 -12.15 -4.22 4.67
CA ALA A 370 -11.48 -5.26 5.42
C ALA A 370 -11.98 -6.65 5.00
N TYR A 371 -11.35 -7.71 5.48
CA TYR A 371 -11.68 -9.09 5.16
C TYR A 371 -11.76 -9.93 6.44
N ASP A 372 -12.78 -10.77 6.53
CA ASP A 372 -12.91 -11.74 7.63
C ASP A 372 -12.01 -12.98 7.40
N GLY A 373 -12.03 -13.93 8.35
CA GLY A 373 -11.28 -15.19 8.26
C GLY A 373 -11.65 -16.08 7.06
N SER A 374 -12.83 -15.87 6.47
CA SER A 374 -13.27 -16.57 5.26
C SER A 374 -12.93 -15.82 3.96
N GLY A 375 -12.39 -14.60 4.07
CA GLY A 375 -12.09 -13.72 2.94
C GLY A 375 -13.30 -12.93 2.44
N ALA A 376 -14.40 -12.87 3.19
CA ALA A 376 -15.55 -12.06 2.82
C ALA A 376 -15.24 -10.57 3.04
N PRO A 377 -15.54 -9.69 2.08
CA PRO A 377 -15.28 -8.26 2.22
C PRO A 377 -16.26 -7.61 3.21
N VAL A 378 -15.72 -6.82 4.13
CA VAL A 378 -16.46 -6.08 5.15
C VAL A 378 -16.09 -4.60 5.03
N ASN A 379 -17.05 -3.73 4.73
CA ASN A 379 -16.81 -2.30 4.59
C ASN A 379 -16.80 -1.61 5.97
N VAL A 380 -15.63 -1.20 6.44
CA VAL A 380 -15.46 -0.49 7.71
C VAL A 380 -15.41 1.02 7.43
N GLN A 381 -16.43 1.73 7.90
CA GLN A 381 -16.50 3.20 7.80
C GLN A 381 -16.07 3.85 9.11
N PHE A 382 -15.35 4.96 9.02
CA PHE A 382 -14.88 5.74 10.16
C PHE A 382 -15.49 7.13 10.18
N ARG A 383 -15.75 7.66 11.38
CA ARG A 383 -16.13 9.07 11.61
C ARG A 383 -15.41 9.62 12.82
N TRP A 384 -15.13 10.92 12.77
CA TRP A 384 -14.51 11.66 13.85
C TRP A 384 -15.49 12.68 14.41
N ALA A 385 -15.56 12.77 15.73
CA ALA A 385 -16.35 13.78 16.41
C ALA A 385 -15.47 14.50 17.42
N LYS A 386 -15.55 15.82 17.44
CA LYS A 386 -14.82 16.66 18.39
C LYS A 386 -15.66 16.77 19.66
N ILE A 387 -15.11 16.44 20.82
CA ILE A 387 -15.87 16.42 22.09
C ILE A 387 -15.51 17.58 23.02
N ASP A 388 -14.37 18.23 22.77
CA ASP A 388 -13.93 19.41 23.51
C ASP A 388 -13.09 20.31 22.59
N SER A 389 -13.11 21.63 22.84
CA SER A 389 -12.27 22.56 22.10
C SER A 389 -11.59 23.60 22.97
N ALA A 390 -10.30 23.81 22.72
CA ALA A 390 -9.51 24.87 23.35
C ALA A 390 -10.03 26.29 23.06
N THR A 391 -10.91 26.49 22.06
CA THR A 391 -11.55 27.79 21.77
C THR A 391 -12.54 28.22 22.85
N LEU A 392 -13.03 27.29 23.68
CA LEU A 392 -13.91 27.56 24.81
C LEU A 392 -13.20 28.20 26.01
N GLY A 393 -11.87 28.30 25.97
CA GLY A 393 -11.07 29.00 26.97
C GLY A 393 -10.41 28.09 28.01
N THR A 394 -10.12 28.65 29.18
CA THR A 394 -9.32 27.97 30.22
C THR A 394 -10.02 26.71 30.72
N GLY A 395 -9.29 25.60 30.79
CA GLY A 395 -9.81 24.30 31.23
C GLY A 395 -10.24 23.38 30.10
N HIS A 396 -10.28 23.89 28.86
CA HIS A 396 -10.63 23.12 27.66
C HIS A 396 -9.40 22.78 26.82
N SER A 397 -9.51 21.69 26.06
CA SER A 397 -8.50 21.22 25.12
C SER A 397 -9.14 20.69 23.84
N ASP A 398 -8.38 20.59 22.75
CA ASP A 398 -8.92 19.99 21.53
C ASP A 398 -8.90 18.46 21.66
N VAL A 399 -10.08 17.85 21.89
CA VAL A 399 -10.23 16.41 22.09
C VAL A 399 -11.20 15.81 21.08
N TRP A 400 -10.80 14.69 20.49
CA TRP A 400 -11.57 13.97 19.48
C TRP A 400 -11.82 12.53 19.87
N ASN A 401 -12.92 11.98 19.37
CA ASN A 401 -13.25 10.57 19.45
C ASN A 401 -13.40 10.00 18.03
N LEU A 402 -12.87 8.80 17.83
CA LEU A 402 -13.01 8.03 16.60
C LEU A 402 -14.13 7.01 16.79
N PHE A 403 -14.94 6.87 15.75
CA PHE A 403 -16.03 5.92 15.68
C PHE A 403 -15.89 5.06 14.43
N TYR A 404 -16.31 3.81 14.53
CA TYR A 404 -16.51 2.95 13.38
C TYR A 404 -17.98 2.54 13.29
N GLN A 405 -18.47 2.33 12.07
CA GLN A 405 -19.85 1.91 11.84
C GLN A 405 -20.01 0.43 12.19
N VAL A 406 -20.98 0.12 13.04
CA VAL A 406 -21.34 -1.25 13.42
C VAL A 406 -22.48 -1.75 12.54
N ASN A 407 -23.49 -0.93 12.27
CA ASN A 407 -24.62 -1.31 11.45
C ASN A 407 -25.20 -0.08 10.72
N PRO A 408 -25.11 0.00 9.38
CA PRO A 408 -25.66 1.11 8.62
C PRO A 408 -27.19 1.20 8.66
N ASP A 409 -27.87 0.08 8.91
CA ASP A 409 -29.33 -0.04 8.91
C ASP A 409 -29.90 -0.06 10.33
N ALA A 410 -29.12 0.37 11.33
CA ALA A 410 -29.55 0.40 12.72
C ALA A 410 -30.74 1.34 12.94
N THR A 411 -31.79 0.84 13.60
CA THR A 411 -32.97 1.63 14.02
C THR A 411 -33.24 1.43 15.51
N GLY A 412 -33.95 2.37 16.13
CA GLY A 412 -34.30 2.29 17.55
C GLY A 412 -33.06 2.17 18.43
N THR A 413 -33.04 1.17 19.31
CA THR A 413 -31.94 0.92 20.26
C THR A 413 -30.78 0.11 19.68
N ALA A 414 -30.84 -0.30 18.41
CA ALA A 414 -29.73 -1.00 17.77
C ALA A 414 -28.52 -0.06 17.63
N VAL A 415 -27.30 -0.57 17.86
CA VAL A 415 -26.07 0.23 17.76
C VAL A 415 -25.73 0.49 16.29
N ALA A 416 -25.67 1.76 15.92
CA ALA A 416 -25.28 2.23 14.59
C ALA A 416 -23.75 2.44 14.50
N TRP A 417 -23.18 3.11 15.51
CA TRP A 417 -21.75 3.42 15.57
C TRP A 417 -21.17 3.09 16.95
N GLN A 418 -19.91 2.69 16.95
CA GLN A 418 -19.16 2.35 18.15
C GLN A 418 -17.92 3.24 18.25
N ASN A 419 -17.76 3.88 19.40
CA ASN A 419 -16.57 4.62 19.78
C ASN A 419 -15.42 3.64 20.03
N VAL A 420 -14.21 3.98 19.62
CA VAL A 420 -12.99 3.21 19.89
C VAL A 420 -12.50 3.33 21.34
N ASN A 421 -13.28 4.01 22.19
CA ASN A 421 -13.06 4.21 23.63
C ASN A 421 -11.70 4.86 23.96
N THR A 422 -11.27 5.80 23.13
CA THR A 422 -10.01 6.52 23.32
C THR A 422 -10.19 8.01 23.02
N ASN A 423 -9.71 8.87 23.93
CA ASN A 423 -9.63 10.31 23.71
C ASN A 423 -8.34 10.65 22.97
N PHE A 424 -8.48 11.32 21.83
CA PHE A 424 -7.37 11.84 21.04
C PHE A 424 -7.24 13.35 21.32
N THR A 425 -6.29 13.70 22.18
CA THR A 425 -6.04 15.09 22.59
C THR A 425 -4.92 15.71 21.78
N PHE A 426 -5.09 16.97 21.37
CA PHE A 426 -4.12 17.75 20.62
C PHE A 426 -3.68 18.98 21.42
N ASN A 427 -2.40 19.34 21.27
CA ASN A 427 -1.86 20.57 21.86
C ASN A 427 -2.13 21.79 20.96
N SER A 428 -1.71 22.98 21.41
CA SER A 428 -1.90 24.23 20.67
C SER A 428 -1.17 24.29 19.32
N SER A 429 -0.15 23.44 19.09
CA SER A 429 0.53 23.32 17.80
C SER A 429 -0.15 22.33 16.84
N GLY A 430 -1.28 21.72 17.23
CA GLY A 430 -2.00 20.74 16.42
C GLY A 430 -1.33 19.35 16.43
N GLN A 431 -0.40 19.10 17.33
CA GLN A 431 0.23 17.79 17.51
C GLN A 431 -0.50 16.99 18.58
N MET A 432 -0.64 15.69 18.35
CA MET A 432 -1.25 14.77 19.30
C MET A 432 -0.41 14.66 20.58
N ASN A 433 -1.03 14.79 21.73
CA ASN A 433 -0.39 14.64 23.04
C ASN A 433 -1.37 14.11 24.10
N PRO A 434 -1.12 12.92 24.70
CA PRO A 434 0.01 12.03 24.45
C PRO A 434 -0.05 11.37 23.07
N VAL A 435 1.11 11.00 22.52
CA VAL A 435 1.20 10.34 21.21
C VAL A 435 0.65 8.92 21.31
N ILE A 436 -0.37 8.60 20.50
CA ILE A 436 -0.92 7.25 20.35
C ILE A 436 -0.46 6.68 19.01
N GLY A 437 0.53 5.79 19.02
CA GLY A 437 1.08 5.19 17.80
C GLY A 437 0.23 4.05 17.22
N GLN A 438 -0.54 3.37 18.07
CA GLN A 438 -1.46 2.31 17.67
C GLN A 438 -2.56 2.10 18.72
N LEU A 439 -3.68 1.53 18.29
CA LEU A 439 -4.83 1.16 19.11
C LEU A 439 -5.38 -0.18 18.62
N THR A 440 -5.82 -1.06 19.51
CA THR A 440 -6.48 -2.31 19.12
C THR A 440 -7.98 -2.16 19.24
N LEU A 441 -8.69 -2.37 18.12
CA LEU A 441 -10.14 -2.51 18.08
C LEU A 441 -10.47 -3.94 18.47
N THR A 442 -10.93 -4.14 19.70
CA THR A 442 -11.31 -5.47 20.19
C THR A 442 -12.64 -5.90 19.57
N ASN A 443 -12.66 -7.11 19.00
CA ASN A 443 -13.85 -7.72 18.41
C ASN A 443 -14.62 -6.80 17.45
N LEU A 444 -13.90 -6.17 16.51
CA LEU A 444 -14.48 -5.31 15.49
C LEU A 444 -15.55 -6.08 14.72
N THR A 445 -16.80 -5.63 14.81
CA THR A 445 -17.94 -6.28 14.17
C THR A 445 -18.70 -5.26 13.34
N VAL A 446 -18.99 -5.60 12.08
CA VAL A 446 -19.77 -4.75 11.17
C VAL A 446 -20.85 -5.60 10.51
N SER A 447 -22.11 -5.14 10.59
CA SER A 447 -23.30 -5.82 10.06
C SER A 447 -23.41 -7.30 10.49
N GLY A 448 -22.96 -7.61 11.72
CA GLY A 448 -22.96 -8.97 12.27
C GLY A 448 -21.77 -9.85 11.87
N VAL A 449 -20.87 -9.37 11.00
CA VAL A 449 -19.62 -10.06 10.63
C VAL A 449 -18.50 -9.61 11.54
N SER A 450 -17.88 -10.54 12.26
CA SER A 450 -16.76 -10.27 13.16
C SER A 450 -15.43 -10.37 12.41
N LEU A 451 -14.66 -9.28 12.45
CA LEU A 451 -13.26 -9.19 11.98
C LEU A 451 -12.26 -9.54 13.09
N GLY A 452 -12.72 -9.84 14.32
CA GLY A 452 -11.84 -10.13 15.45
C GLY A 452 -11.10 -8.90 15.95
N ASN A 453 -9.85 -9.07 16.39
CA ASN A 453 -9.05 -7.97 16.93
C ASN A 453 -8.24 -7.30 15.82
N VAL A 454 -8.54 -6.03 15.51
CA VAL A 454 -7.87 -5.28 14.44
C VAL A 454 -7.03 -4.16 15.04
N THR A 455 -5.75 -4.11 14.69
CA THR A 455 -4.85 -3.04 15.15
C THR A 455 -4.91 -1.84 14.21
N MET A 456 -5.43 -0.72 14.70
CA MET A 456 -5.32 0.59 14.07
C MET A 456 -3.92 1.16 14.34
N SER A 457 -3.09 1.27 13.32
CA SER A 457 -1.75 1.83 13.40
C SER A 457 -1.74 3.25 12.84
N PHE A 458 -1.44 4.21 13.70
CA PHE A 458 -1.31 5.62 13.32
C PHE A 458 0.15 5.98 13.02
N GLY A 459 1.11 5.33 13.69
CA GLY A 459 2.51 5.71 13.67
C GLY A 459 2.77 7.03 14.42
N THR A 460 4.04 7.38 14.59
CA THR A 460 4.42 8.60 15.31
C THR A 460 3.99 9.84 14.51
N GLY A 461 3.07 10.62 15.07
CA GLY A 461 2.55 11.82 14.42
C GLY A 461 1.69 11.55 13.18
N GLY A 462 1.12 10.35 13.03
CA GLY A 462 0.20 10.06 11.91
C GLY A 462 -1.18 10.68 12.03
N LEU A 463 -1.53 11.18 13.22
CA LEU A 463 -2.71 11.99 13.46
C LEU A 463 -2.30 13.39 13.91
N THR A 464 -2.81 14.40 13.21
CA THR A 464 -2.55 15.82 13.46
C THR A 464 -3.85 16.62 13.45
N GLN A 465 -3.81 17.84 13.97
CA GLN A 465 -4.92 18.78 13.96
C GLN A 465 -4.50 20.16 13.46
N PHE A 466 -4.10 20.23 12.20
CA PHE A 466 -3.82 21.50 11.54
C PHE A 466 -5.09 22.12 10.98
N SER A 467 -5.06 23.45 10.83
CA SER A 467 -6.16 24.20 10.23
C SER A 467 -6.43 23.70 8.81
N ASP A 468 -7.70 23.39 8.55
CA ASP A 468 -8.23 23.10 7.22
C ASP A 468 -9.42 24.03 7.00
N THR A 469 -9.41 24.79 5.91
CA THR A 469 -10.50 25.71 5.54
C THR A 469 -11.80 24.96 5.24
N ASN A 470 -11.71 23.68 4.85
CA ASN A 470 -12.88 22.87 4.51
C ASN A 470 -13.49 22.14 5.71
N GLY A 471 -12.87 22.21 6.89
CA GLY A 471 -13.43 21.58 8.11
C GLY A 471 -13.52 20.05 8.09
N ASN A 472 -12.86 19.38 7.14
CA ASN A 472 -12.96 17.94 6.93
C ASN A 472 -11.76 17.20 7.56
N VAL A 473 -11.88 15.87 7.64
CA VAL A 473 -10.72 15.01 7.91
C VAL A 473 -10.00 14.76 6.59
N GLN A 474 -8.74 15.16 6.51
CA GLN A 474 -7.86 14.83 5.38
C GLN A 474 -7.19 13.49 5.66
N VAL A 475 -7.72 12.42 5.07
CA VAL A 475 -7.16 11.07 5.23
C VAL A 475 -6.01 10.88 4.24
N ASN A 476 -4.77 10.87 4.75
CA ASN A 476 -3.56 10.71 3.94
C ASN A 476 -3.24 9.24 3.66
N GLN A 477 -3.58 8.34 4.59
CA GLN A 477 -3.36 6.91 4.43
C GLN A 477 -4.49 6.13 5.11
N LEU A 478 -5.10 5.21 4.37
CA LEU A 478 -6.07 4.25 4.89
C LEU A 478 -5.89 2.93 4.15
N GLN A 479 -5.09 2.04 4.72
CA GLN A 479 -4.69 0.77 4.09
C GLN A 479 -4.78 -0.37 5.08
N GLN A 480 -5.10 -1.58 4.60
CA GLN A 480 -5.27 -2.77 5.42
C GLN A 480 -4.53 -3.97 4.81
N ASP A 481 -4.27 -5.01 5.61
CA ASP A 481 -3.40 -6.13 5.26
C ASP A 481 -4.10 -7.40 4.75
N GLY A 482 -5.39 -7.55 5.01
CA GLY A 482 -6.23 -8.67 4.60
C GLY A 482 -6.61 -8.67 3.11
N TYR A 483 -7.04 -9.83 2.62
CA TYR A 483 -7.46 -10.05 1.23
C TYR A 483 -8.30 -11.31 1.08
N ALA A 484 -9.17 -11.32 0.08
CA ALA A 484 -9.91 -12.51 -0.33
C ALA A 484 -8.99 -13.57 -0.93
N ALA A 485 -9.45 -14.82 -0.93
CA ALA A 485 -8.75 -15.91 -1.60
C ALA A 485 -8.60 -15.64 -3.10
N GLY A 486 -7.50 -16.10 -3.70
CA GLY A 486 -7.19 -15.89 -5.11
C GLY A 486 -6.73 -17.17 -5.81
N GLN A 487 -7.05 -17.31 -7.09
CA GLN A 487 -6.50 -18.36 -7.95
C GLN A 487 -5.29 -17.83 -8.72
N LEU A 488 -4.26 -18.66 -8.89
CA LEU A 488 -3.10 -18.31 -9.71
C LEU A 488 -3.53 -18.09 -11.18
N THR A 489 -3.30 -16.89 -11.70
CA THR A 489 -3.64 -16.50 -13.08
C THR A 489 -2.45 -16.66 -14.02
N SER A 490 -1.26 -16.24 -13.59
CA SER A 490 -0.05 -16.28 -14.42
C SER A 490 1.21 -16.34 -13.58
N VAL A 491 2.29 -16.86 -14.17
CA VAL A 491 3.64 -16.88 -13.59
C VAL A 491 4.57 -15.99 -14.42
N SER A 492 5.46 -15.28 -13.75
CA SER A 492 6.48 -14.43 -14.37
C SER A 492 7.79 -14.52 -13.60
N VAL A 493 8.90 -14.08 -14.20
CA VAL A 493 10.19 -14.01 -13.52
C VAL A 493 10.68 -12.57 -13.49
N SER A 494 11.04 -12.09 -12.30
CA SER A 494 11.58 -10.74 -12.09
C SER A 494 13.07 -10.67 -12.42
N ASN A 495 13.61 -9.45 -12.53
CA ASN A 495 15.04 -9.20 -12.72
C ASN A 495 15.90 -9.51 -11.48
N GLU A 496 15.28 -9.96 -10.39
CA GLU A 496 15.98 -10.46 -9.20
C GLU A 496 16.06 -11.99 -9.21
N GLY A 497 15.55 -12.65 -10.26
CA GLY A 497 15.47 -14.11 -10.32
C GLY A 497 14.34 -14.69 -9.47
N ARG A 498 13.39 -13.87 -9.01
CA ARG A 498 12.19 -14.36 -8.30
C ARG A 498 11.12 -14.76 -9.29
N VAL A 499 10.52 -15.92 -9.07
CA VAL A 499 9.33 -16.38 -9.78
C VAL A 499 8.11 -15.80 -9.06
N VAL A 500 7.38 -14.92 -9.74
CA VAL A 500 6.23 -14.19 -9.19
C VAL A 500 4.94 -14.74 -9.78
N GLY A 501 4.02 -15.16 -8.91
CA GLY A 501 2.66 -15.53 -9.26
C GLY A 501 1.70 -14.34 -9.16
N SER A 502 0.93 -14.09 -10.22
CA SER A 502 -0.17 -13.12 -10.22
C SER A 502 -1.48 -13.84 -9.95
N TYR A 503 -2.26 -13.38 -8.99
CA TYR A 503 -3.51 -14.02 -8.56
C TYR A 503 -4.75 -13.23 -8.97
N SER A 504 -5.90 -13.90 -9.04
CA SER A 504 -7.20 -13.31 -9.41
C SER A 504 -7.69 -12.21 -8.46
N ASN A 505 -7.19 -12.19 -7.22
CA ASN A 505 -7.46 -11.12 -6.24
C ASN A 505 -6.55 -9.88 -6.42
N GLY A 506 -5.75 -9.84 -7.50
CA GLY A 506 -4.86 -8.72 -7.83
C GLY A 506 -3.54 -8.69 -7.07
N ARG A 507 -3.24 -9.72 -6.25
CA ARG A 507 -1.95 -9.84 -5.55
C ARG A 507 -0.88 -10.45 -6.45
N ASN A 508 0.36 -9.99 -6.27
CA ASN A 508 1.57 -10.60 -6.78
C ASN A 508 2.35 -11.17 -5.60
N ILE A 509 2.65 -12.47 -5.63
CA ILE A 509 3.37 -13.16 -4.55
C ILE A 509 4.63 -13.80 -5.15
N ASP A 510 5.75 -13.64 -4.46
CA ASP A 510 6.99 -14.34 -4.79
C ASP A 510 6.86 -15.80 -4.36
N LEU A 511 6.96 -16.71 -5.32
CA LEU A 511 6.74 -18.15 -5.12
C LEU A 511 8.04 -18.93 -4.98
N ALA A 512 9.09 -18.51 -5.68
CA ALA A 512 10.38 -19.18 -5.69
C ALA A 512 11.51 -18.24 -6.11
N GLU A 513 12.73 -18.60 -5.78
CA GLU A 513 13.96 -17.96 -6.25
C GLU A 513 14.72 -18.93 -7.16
N VAL A 514 15.04 -18.48 -8.37
CA VAL A 514 15.84 -19.26 -9.32
C VAL A 514 17.31 -19.14 -8.93
N SER A 515 17.93 -20.28 -8.59
CA SER A 515 19.33 -20.31 -8.21
C SER A 515 20.24 -20.43 -9.43
N VAL A 516 21.26 -19.57 -9.48
CA VAL A 516 22.33 -19.66 -10.47
C VAL A 516 23.46 -20.54 -9.92
N ALA A 517 23.85 -21.55 -10.69
CA ALA A 517 24.97 -22.44 -10.39
C ALA A 517 26.25 -21.99 -11.12
N THR A 518 27.36 -21.91 -10.41
CA THR A 518 28.69 -21.70 -11.00
C THR A 518 29.60 -22.90 -10.74
N PHE A 519 30.69 -22.99 -11.51
CA PHE A 519 31.65 -24.09 -11.46
C PHE A 519 33.07 -23.54 -11.56
N ASN A 520 33.99 -24.09 -10.78
CA ASN A 520 35.41 -23.73 -10.88
C ASN A 520 35.96 -24.05 -12.27
N GLY A 521 35.52 -25.17 -12.86
CA GLY A 521 35.92 -25.64 -14.18
C GLY A 521 34.76 -25.68 -15.18
N ALA A 522 34.05 -24.57 -15.40
CA ALA A 522 32.85 -24.55 -16.27
C ALA A 522 33.08 -25.05 -17.71
N ASN A 523 34.30 -24.93 -18.25
CA ASN A 523 34.64 -25.47 -19.58
C ASN A 523 34.92 -26.98 -19.59
N PHE A 524 34.99 -27.63 -18.43
CA PHE A 524 35.15 -29.09 -18.30
C PHE A 524 33.82 -29.82 -18.11
N LEU A 525 32.70 -29.07 -18.08
CA LEU A 525 31.37 -29.67 -18.06
C LEU A 525 31.14 -30.51 -19.33
N LYS A 526 30.57 -31.69 -19.15
CA LYS A 526 30.22 -32.58 -20.26
C LYS A 526 28.94 -32.08 -20.92
N ARG A 527 28.96 -31.92 -22.23
CA ARG A 527 27.76 -31.54 -23.01
C ARG A 527 26.81 -32.71 -23.13
N ILE A 528 25.53 -32.43 -22.99
CA ILE A 528 24.43 -33.35 -23.27
C ILE A 528 23.41 -32.66 -24.18
N ASP A 529 22.49 -33.44 -24.73
CA ASP A 529 21.53 -32.96 -25.72
C ASP A 529 20.65 -31.81 -25.19
N GLY A 530 20.30 -30.88 -26.08
CA GLY A 530 19.40 -29.78 -25.77
C GLY A 530 20.05 -28.55 -25.13
N GLY A 531 21.39 -28.42 -25.23
CA GLY A 531 22.12 -27.28 -24.67
C GLY A 531 22.26 -27.35 -23.15
N ALA A 532 22.23 -28.56 -22.60
CA ALA A 532 22.47 -28.82 -21.19
C ALA A 532 23.86 -29.43 -20.97
N PHE A 533 24.27 -29.43 -19.70
CA PHE A 533 25.60 -29.78 -19.24
C PHE A 533 25.49 -30.66 -18.00
N GLU A 534 26.37 -31.65 -17.92
CA GLU A 534 26.53 -32.58 -16.80
C GLU A 534 27.88 -32.31 -16.12
N VAL A 535 27.90 -32.45 -14.80
CA VAL A 535 29.10 -32.25 -13.97
C VAL A 535 30.10 -33.38 -14.22
N THR A 536 31.38 -33.01 -14.26
CA THR A 536 32.51 -33.93 -14.35
C THR A 536 33.39 -33.78 -13.12
N ASN A 537 34.33 -34.72 -12.92
CA ASN A 537 35.29 -34.61 -11.82
C ASN A 537 36.18 -33.36 -11.99
N GLU A 538 36.50 -33.00 -13.24
CA GLU A 538 37.33 -31.84 -13.60
C GLU A 538 36.58 -30.50 -13.48
N SER A 539 35.26 -30.47 -13.67
CA SER A 539 34.49 -29.24 -13.49
C SER A 539 34.34 -28.82 -12.03
N GLY A 540 34.41 -29.81 -11.13
CA GLY A 540 34.03 -29.67 -9.72
C GLY A 540 32.51 -29.61 -9.53
N GLU A 541 32.09 -29.60 -8.26
CA GLU A 541 30.68 -29.51 -7.87
C GLU A 541 30.08 -28.12 -8.17
N ALA A 542 28.74 -28.07 -8.25
CA ALA A 542 28.00 -26.84 -8.45
C ALA A 542 28.02 -25.96 -7.19
N LEU A 543 28.33 -24.68 -7.38
CA LEU A 543 28.28 -23.65 -6.35
C LEU A 543 27.07 -22.75 -6.58
N TYR A 544 26.12 -22.75 -5.65
CA TYR A 544 24.92 -21.91 -5.74
C TYR A 544 25.14 -20.55 -5.07
N GLY A 545 24.52 -19.50 -5.62
CA GLY A 545 24.46 -18.17 -4.99
C GLY A 545 25.69 -17.26 -5.19
N LYS A 546 26.67 -17.67 -6.01
CA LYS A 546 27.86 -16.85 -6.35
C LYS A 546 27.98 -16.57 -7.86
N GLY A 547 26.85 -16.45 -8.56
CA GLY A 547 26.79 -16.30 -10.01
C GLY A 547 26.43 -14.91 -10.51
N GLY A 548 26.17 -14.84 -11.81
CA GLY A 548 25.60 -13.70 -12.50
C GLY A 548 24.16 -13.40 -12.09
N SER A 549 23.63 -12.27 -12.54
CA SER A 549 22.25 -11.86 -12.27
C SER A 549 21.27 -12.42 -13.30
N ILE A 550 20.01 -12.59 -12.91
CA ILE A 550 18.96 -13.07 -13.81
C ILE A 550 18.22 -11.85 -14.39
N SER A 551 18.01 -11.85 -15.70
CA SER A 551 17.14 -10.89 -16.39
C SER A 551 15.85 -11.59 -16.77
N GLY A 552 14.72 -11.12 -16.23
CA GLY A 552 13.40 -11.62 -16.57
C GLY A 552 12.95 -11.17 -17.96
N SER A 553 11.95 -11.84 -18.53
CA SER A 553 11.41 -11.58 -19.87
C SER A 553 12.50 -11.39 -20.93
N SER A 554 13.55 -12.22 -20.87
CA SER A 554 14.75 -12.11 -21.70
C SER A 554 15.26 -13.48 -22.12
N LEU A 555 16.00 -13.56 -23.23
CA LEU A 555 16.67 -14.77 -23.70
C LEU A 555 18.11 -14.47 -24.11
N GLU A 556 19.01 -15.41 -23.82
CA GLU A 556 20.37 -15.38 -24.32
C GLU A 556 20.42 -15.99 -25.73
N SER A 557 21.01 -15.27 -26.69
CA SER A 557 21.31 -15.78 -28.04
C SER A 557 22.52 -16.70 -28.03
N SER A 558 22.75 -17.43 -29.13
CA SER A 558 24.02 -18.13 -29.35
C SER A 558 25.19 -17.16 -29.22
N ASN A 559 26.30 -17.61 -28.63
CA ASN A 559 27.55 -16.83 -28.61
C ASN A 559 28.36 -17.00 -29.91
N THR A 560 27.76 -17.62 -30.94
CA THR A 560 28.36 -17.81 -32.25
C THR A 560 28.08 -16.62 -33.15
N ASP A 561 29.13 -15.98 -33.65
CA ASP A 561 29.01 -14.98 -34.73
C ASP A 561 29.24 -15.67 -36.09
N ILE A 562 28.23 -15.60 -36.95
CA ILE A 562 28.24 -16.22 -38.28
C ILE A 562 29.36 -15.65 -39.16
N ALA A 563 29.66 -14.35 -39.07
CA ALA A 563 30.69 -13.73 -39.90
C ALA A 563 32.10 -14.23 -39.53
N ASP A 564 32.37 -14.36 -38.22
CA ASP A 564 33.62 -14.92 -37.72
C ASP A 564 33.77 -16.40 -38.10
N GLU A 565 32.71 -17.20 -37.94
CA GLU A 565 32.75 -18.62 -38.27
C GLU A 565 32.92 -18.85 -39.78
N PHE A 566 32.32 -18.05 -40.66
CA PHE A 566 32.59 -18.13 -42.10
C PHE A 566 34.03 -17.74 -42.45
N THR A 567 34.59 -16.75 -41.76
CA THR A 567 36.00 -16.37 -41.96
C THR A 567 36.93 -17.51 -41.54
N LYS A 568 36.69 -18.13 -40.37
CA LYS A 568 37.42 -19.32 -39.93
C LYS A 568 37.27 -20.47 -40.93
N LEU A 569 36.05 -20.72 -41.44
CA LEU A 569 35.77 -21.75 -42.44
C LEU A 569 36.61 -21.56 -43.71
N ILE A 570 36.69 -20.34 -44.25
CA ILE A 570 37.50 -20.04 -45.44
C ILE A 570 38.98 -20.33 -45.17
N VAL A 571 39.51 -19.90 -44.02
CA VAL A 571 40.92 -20.11 -43.65
C VAL A 571 41.21 -21.60 -43.46
N THR A 572 40.36 -22.34 -42.76
CA THR A 572 40.52 -23.78 -42.54
C THR A 572 40.40 -24.57 -43.85
N GLN A 573 39.51 -24.17 -44.77
CA GLN A 573 39.43 -24.77 -46.12
C GLN A 573 40.69 -24.52 -46.95
N GLN A 574 41.26 -23.31 -46.90
CA GLN A 574 42.52 -23.01 -47.56
C GLN A 574 43.67 -23.84 -47.00
N ALA A 575 43.74 -24.00 -45.67
CA ALA A 575 44.74 -24.85 -45.00
C ALA A 575 44.56 -26.33 -45.37
N TYR A 576 43.31 -26.82 -45.42
CA TYR A 576 43.01 -28.19 -45.89
C TYR A 576 43.47 -28.39 -47.33
N SER A 577 43.13 -27.46 -48.24
CA SER A 577 43.57 -27.53 -49.65
C SER A 577 45.10 -27.48 -49.78
N ALA A 578 45.79 -26.64 -49.01
CA ALA A 578 47.26 -26.60 -49.00
C ALA A 578 47.87 -27.95 -48.60
N ASN A 579 47.34 -28.60 -47.55
CA ASN A 579 47.81 -29.93 -47.15
C ASN A 579 47.53 -31.00 -48.22
N THR A 580 46.39 -30.95 -48.92
CA THR A 580 46.14 -31.87 -50.04
C THR A 580 47.13 -31.66 -51.20
N LYS A 581 47.54 -30.41 -51.47
CA LYS A 581 48.54 -30.11 -52.50
C LYS A 581 49.91 -30.71 -52.15
N VAL A 582 50.34 -30.64 -50.89
CA VAL A 582 51.59 -31.27 -50.43
C VAL A 582 51.57 -32.78 -50.69
N ILE A 583 50.44 -33.45 -50.43
CA ILE A 583 50.28 -34.88 -50.72
C ILE A 583 50.37 -35.15 -52.22
N THR A 584 49.72 -34.33 -53.07
CA THR A 584 49.82 -34.50 -54.52
C THR A 584 51.24 -34.31 -55.04
N THR A 585 51.97 -33.29 -54.57
CA THR A 585 53.36 -33.04 -54.96
C THR A 585 54.29 -34.15 -54.46
N ALA A 586 54.09 -34.63 -53.23
CA ALA A 586 54.82 -35.77 -52.68
C ALA A 586 54.56 -37.04 -53.51
N ASN A 587 53.31 -37.29 -53.92
CA ASN A 587 52.97 -38.42 -54.77
C ASN A 587 53.61 -38.31 -56.17
N THR A 588 53.63 -37.12 -56.78
CA THR A 588 54.35 -36.88 -58.04
C THR A 588 55.85 -37.15 -57.88
N MET A 589 56.49 -36.68 -56.81
CA MET A 589 57.90 -36.97 -56.55
C MET A 589 58.19 -38.47 -56.34
N VAL A 590 57.29 -39.21 -55.69
CA VAL A 590 57.38 -40.68 -55.56
C VAL A 590 57.26 -41.34 -56.93
N GLN A 591 56.30 -40.91 -57.75
CA GLN A 591 56.12 -41.43 -59.11
C GLN A 591 57.33 -41.15 -60.00
N ASP A 592 57.90 -39.93 -59.93
CA ASP A 592 59.12 -39.58 -60.66
C ASP A 592 60.31 -40.44 -60.22
N LEU A 593 60.46 -40.67 -58.91
CA LEU A 593 61.50 -41.55 -58.38
C LEU A 593 61.31 -43.00 -58.83
N LEU A 594 60.08 -43.51 -58.86
CA LEU A 594 59.76 -44.85 -59.38
C LEU A 594 60.05 -44.96 -60.89
N ASN A 595 59.82 -43.89 -61.65
CA ASN A 595 60.12 -43.83 -63.08
C ASN A 595 61.63 -43.77 -63.37
N VAL A 596 62.44 -43.17 -62.47
CA VAL A 596 63.91 -43.16 -62.56
C VAL A 596 64.53 -44.54 -62.24
N MET A 597 63.82 -45.40 -61.49
CA MET A 597 64.26 -46.77 -61.22
C MET A 597 63.87 -47.80 -62.29
N ARG A 598 63.06 -47.41 -63.29
CA ARG A 598 62.80 -48.20 -64.50
C ARG A 598 63.82 -47.85 -65.58
#